data_AF-A0A7X9A1X4-F1
#
_entry.id   AF-A0A7X9A1X4-F1
#
_cell.length_a   1.000
_cell.length_b   1.000
_cell.length_c   1.000
_cell.angle_alpha   90.00
_cell.angle_beta   90.00
_cell.angle_gamma   90.00
#
_symmetry.space_group_name_H-M   'P 1'
#
loop_
_entity.id
_entity.type
_entity.pdbx_description
1 polymer ?
#
loop_
_entity_poly.entity_id
_entity_poly.type
_entity_poly.pdbx_seq_one_letter_code
_entity_poly.pdbx_strand_id
1 'polypeptide(L)'
;MNRFELMETTIKDVHDAMREGSLTCRALVEAYLARIDAYDQKGPKLNAIITVNPHALDEADRLDRAFHETGGFTGPLHGIPVLLKDNVNTNDMPTTAGSISLEGYYPPKDGFIT
;
A
#
# COMPACT_ATOMS: atom_id res chain seq x y z
N MET A 1 -21.82 5.70 -12.99
CA MET A 1 -21.05 5.18 -11.84
C MET A 1 -20.19 6.32 -11.33
N ASN A 2 -20.39 6.79 -10.10
CA ASN A 2 -19.46 7.75 -9.51
C ASN A 2 -18.14 7.02 -9.23
N ARG A 3 -17.04 7.55 -9.73
CA ARG A 3 -15.68 7.06 -9.45
C ARG A 3 -15.36 7.42 -8.01
N PHE A 4 -14.79 6.50 -7.23
CA PHE A 4 -14.29 6.81 -5.88
C PHE A 4 -13.30 7.98 -5.94
N GLU A 5 -13.51 9.02 -5.13
CA GLU A 5 -12.64 10.19 -5.06
C GLU A 5 -11.44 9.88 -4.17
N LEU A 6 -10.29 9.61 -4.79
CA LEU A 6 -9.10 9.17 -4.08
C LEU A 6 -8.41 10.30 -3.29
N MET A 7 -8.47 11.53 -3.79
CA MET A 7 -7.71 12.64 -3.23
C MET A 7 -8.36 13.14 -1.94
N GLU A 8 -7.55 13.30 -0.90
CA GLU A 8 -7.99 13.80 0.42
C GLU A 8 -9.12 12.97 1.07
N THR A 9 -9.35 11.73 0.61
CA THR A 9 -10.28 10.79 1.26
C THR A 9 -9.76 10.37 2.63
N THR A 10 -10.67 10.06 3.55
CA THR A 10 -10.29 9.49 4.84
C THR A 10 -10.27 7.96 4.80
N ILE A 11 -9.62 7.33 5.77
CA ILE A 11 -9.68 5.85 5.98
C ILE A 11 -11.14 5.41 6.15
N LYS A 12 -11.95 6.20 6.86
CA LYS A 12 -13.36 5.93 7.06
C LYS A 12 -14.11 5.87 5.72
N ASP A 13 -13.88 6.85 4.84
CA ASP A 13 -14.57 6.92 3.54
C ASP A 13 -14.14 5.78 2.60
N VAL A 14 -12.85 5.39 2.63
CA VAL A 14 -12.37 4.18 1.94
C VAL A 14 -13.12 2.94 2.41
N HIS A 15 -13.24 2.77 3.73
CA HIS A 15 -13.93 1.64 4.33
C HIS A 15 -15.43 1.63 4.05
N ASP A 16 -16.08 2.80 4.06
CA ASP A 16 -17.48 2.91 3.69
C ASP A 16 -17.68 2.52 2.22
N ALA A 17 -16.81 2.98 1.31
CA ALA A 17 -16.84 2.59 -0.09
C ALA A 17 -16.61 1.07 -0.31
N MET A 18 -15.72 0.44 0.48
CA MET A 18 -15.54 -1.02 0.46
C MET A 18 -16.80 -1.77 0.92
N ARG A 19 -17.46 -1.31 2.00
CA ARG A 19 -18.72 -1.91 2.47
C ARG A 19 -19.85 -1.77 1.46
N GLU A 20 -19.89 -0.65 0.77
CA GLU A 20 -20.86 -0.37 -0.30
C GLU A 20 -20.55 -1.13 -1.60
N GLY A 21 -19.37 -1.75 -1.71
CA GLY A 21 -18.91 -2.44 -2.91
C GLY A 21 -18.51 -1.51 -4.05
N SER A 22 -18.34 -0.20 -3.77
CA SER A 22 -17.94 0.80 -4.76
C SER A 22 -16.41 0.94 -4.89
N LEU A 23 -15.65 0.29 -3.98
CA LEU A 23 -14.20 0.22 -3.97
C LEU A 23 -13.73 -1.15 -3.50
N THR A 24 -12.61 -1.65 -4.03
CA THR A 24 -11.90 -2.83 -3.52
C THR A 24 -10.49 -2.45 -3.06
N CYS A 25 -9.87 -3.28 -2.21
CA CYS A 25 -8.48 -3.10 -1.81
C CYS A 25 -7.57 -3.05 -3.04
N ARG A 26 -7.79 -3.97 -4.00
CA ARG A 26 -7.04 -4.00 -5.26
C ARG A 26 -7.15 -2.69 -6.02
N ALA A 27 -8.37 -2.18 -6.23
CA ALA A 27 -8.61 -0.96 -6.97
C ALA A 27 -7.98 0.26 -6.30
N LEU A 28 -7.98 0.31 -4.96
CA LEU A 28 -7.31 1.35 -4.19
C LEU A 28 -5.79 1.31 -4.39
N VAL A 29 -5.17 0.13 -4.29
CA VAL A 29 -3.73 -0.05 -4.50
C VAL A 29 -3.32 0.28 -5.94
N GLU A 30 -4.07 -0.18 -6.94
CA GLU A 30 -3.84 0.17 -8.36
C GLU A 30 -3.89 1.69 -8.58
N ALA A 31 -4.83 2.39 -7.94
CA ALA A 31 -4.94 3.84 -8.07
C ALA A 31 -3.72 4.57 -7.46
N TYR A 32 -3.17 4.11 -6.34
CA TYR A 32 -1.94 4.66 -5.77
C TYR A 32 -0.70 4.31 -6.60
N LEU A 33 -0.57 3.08 -7.09
CA LEU A 33 0.53 2.68 -7.97
C LEU A 33 0.55 3.52 -9.26
N ALA A 34 -0.62 3.79 -9.85
CA ALA A 34 -0.73 4.66 -11.02
C ALA A 34 -0.27 6.10 -10.71
N ARG A 35 -0.52 6.61 -9.50
CA ARG A 35 -0.04 7.93 -9.07
C ARG A 35 1.46 7.94 -8.82
N ILE A 36 2.01 6.89 -8.19
CA ILE A 36 3.46 6.73 -8.01
C ILE A 36 4.13 6.72 -9.38
N ASP A 37 3.64 5.94 -10.33
CA ASP A 37 4.17 5.91 -11.69
C ASP A 37 4.13 7.29 -12.37
N ALA A 38 3.00 7.99 -12.28
CA ALA A 38 2.81 9.29 -12.95
C ALA A 38 3.66 10.43 -12.36
N TYR A 39 3.89 10.42 -11.03
CA TYR A 39 4.47 11.57 -10.32
C TYR A 39 5.86 11.34 -9.72
N ASP A 40 6.19 10.10 -9.35
CA ASP A 40 7.40 9.83 -8.56
C ASP A 40 8.67 9.82 -9.41
N GLN A 41 8.67 8.99 -10.47
CA GLN A 41 9.81 8.83 -11.38
C GLN A 41 9.55 9.45 -12.76
N LYS A 42 8.28 9.60 -13.14
CA LYS A 42 7.84 10.36 -14.32
C LYS A 42 7.40 11.76 -13.91
N GLY A 43 6.79 12.49 -14.85
CA GLY A 43 6.17 13.80 -14.58
C GLY A 43 7.09 14.74 -13.78
N PRO A 44 6.65 15.24 -12.60
CA PRO A 44 7.42 16.15 -11.76
C PRO A 44 8.66 15.53 -11.09
N LYS A 45 8.84 14.20 -11.12
CA LYS A 45 9.99 13.49 -10.55
C LYS A 45 10.20 13.76 -9.06
N LEU A 46 9.16 13.51 -8.26
CA LEU A 46 9.20 13.75 -6.81
C LEU A 46 10.27 12.91 -6.11
N ASN A 47 10.57 11.71 -6.63
CA ASN A 47 11.55 10.77 -6.10
C ASN A 47 11.36 10.50 -4.59
N ALA A 48 10.11 10.28 -4.19
CA ALA A 48 9.69 10.02 -2.82
C ALA A 48 9.65 8.51 -2.48
N ILE A 49 9.53 7.64 -3.48
CA ILE A 49 9.41 6.19 -3.29
C ILE A 49 10.69 5.49 -3.76
N ILE A 50 11.45 4.92 -2.82
CA ILE A 50 12.69 4.19 -3.15
C ILE A 50 12.42 2.75 -3.61
N THR A 51 11.42 2.10 -3.02
CA THR A 51 11.05 0.70 -3.31
C THR A 51 9.53 0.56 -3.24
N VAL A 52 8.95 -0.11 -4.23
CA VAL A 52 7.54 -0.51 -4.24
C VAL A 52 7.45 -2.01 -3.94
N ASN A 53 6.52 -2.41 -3.06
CA ASN A 53 6.31 -3.83 -2.77
C ASN A 53 5.84 -4.59 -4.02
N PRO A 54 6.59 -5.60 -4.51
CA PRO A 54 6.18 -6.37 -5.68
C PRO A 54 4.91 -7.20 -5.45
N HIS A 55 4.55 -7.47 -4.20
CA HIS A 55 3.38 -8.26 -3.78
C HIS A 55 2.18 -7.40 -3.37
N ALA A 56 2.23 -6.07 -3.56
CA ALA A 56 1.18 -5.16 -3.10
C ALA A 56 -0.23 -5.51 -3.63
N LEU A 57 -0.32 -5.92 -4.90
CA LEU A 57 -1.59 -6.32 -5.51
C LEU A 57 -2.07 -7.68 -5.02
N ASP A 58 -1.15 -8.64 -4.81
CA ASP A 58 -1.50 -9.97 -4.30
C ASP A 58 -2.05 -9.89 -2.87
N GLU A 59 -1.47 -9.02 -2.04
CA GLU A 59 -1.94 -8.77 -0.68
C GLU A 59 -3.29 -8.05 -0.66
N ALA A 60 -3.49 -7.10 -1.58
CA ALA A 60 -4.78 -6.45 -1.76
C ALA A 60 -5.87 -7.45 -2.16
N ASP A 61 -5.59 -8.33 -3.13
CA ASP A 61 -6.51 -9.40 -3.54
C ASP A 61 -6.80 -10.36 -2.39
N ARG A 62 -5.80 -10.66 -1.53
CA ARG A 62 -5.98 -11.51 -0.34
C ARG A 62 -6.94 -10.88 0.66
N LEU A 63 -6.85 -9.58 0.88
CA LEU A 63 -7.73 -8.85 1.79
C LEU A 63 -9.15 -8.74 1.21
N ASP A 64 -9.30 -8.48 -0.08
CA ASP A 64 -10.60 -8.51 -0.75
C ASP A 64 -11.27 -9.88 -0.57
N ARG A 65 -10.56 -10.99 -0.85
CA ARG A 65 -11.09 -12.35 -0.61
C ARG A 65 -11.52 -12.56 0.84
N ALA A 66 -10.68 -12.19 1.80
CA ALA A 66 -11.00 -12.33 3.22
C ALA A 66 -12.25 -11.53 3.63
N PHE A 67 -12.42 -10.31 3.08
CA PHE A 67 -13.60 -9.49 3.31
C PHE A 67 -14.87 -10.17 2.78
N HIS A 68 -14.81 -10.72 1.57
CA HIS A 68 -15.92 -11.45 0.96
C HIS A 68 -16.27 -12.74 1.71
N GLU A 69 -15.27 -13.49 2.18
CA GLU A 69 -15.48 -14.77 2.88
C GLU A 69 -16.01 -14.59 4.31
N THR A 70 -15.55 -13.56 5.02
CA THR A 70 -15.90 -13.35 6.43
C THR A 70 -17.03 -12.35 6.64
N GLY A 71 -17.35 -11.55 5.61
CA GLY A 71 -18.31 -10.44 5.70
C GLY A 71 -17.82 -9.26 6.54
N GLY A 72 -16.51 -9.18 6.83
CA GLY A 72 -15.97 -8.19 7.73
C GLY A 72 -14.50 -7.85 7.49
N PHE A 73 -14.08 -6.72 8.05
CA PHE A 73 -12.69 -6.29 8.01
C PHE A 73 -11.82 -7.11 8.96
N THR A 74 -10.58 -7.35 8.57
CA THR A 74 -9.56 -8.01 9.41
C THR A 74 -9.07 -7.11 10.56
N GLY A 75 -9.42 -5.82 10.55
CA GLY A 75 -9.10 -4.85 11.58
C GLY A 75 -9.32 -3.40 11.13
N PRO A 76 -9.01 -2.40 11.97
CA PRO A 76 -9.23 -0.98 11.67
C PRO A 76 -8.45 -0.41 10.49
N LEU A 77 -7.49 -1.14 9.93
CA LEU A 77 -6.68 -0.75 8.76
C LEU A 77 -6.82 -1.74 7.60
N HIS A 78 -7.86 -2.58 7.58
CA HIS A 78 -8.10 -3.51 6.50
C HIS A 78 -8.06 -2.80 5.13
N GLY A 79 -7.22 -3.29 4.22
CA GLY A 79 -7.12 -2.78 2.85
C GLY A 79 -6.46 -1.42 2.69
N ILE A 80 -5.99 -0.77 3.77
CA ILE A 80 -5.37 0.55 3.70
C ILE A 80 -3.89 0.43 3.34
N PRO A 81 -3.45 0.90 2.16
CA PRO A 81 -2.04 0.89 1.81
C PRO A 81 -1.27 1.92 2.66
N VAL A 82 -0.10 1.52 3.13
CA VAL A 82 0.80 2.38 3.91
C VAL A 82 2.18 2.38 3.27
N LEU A 83 2.90 3.50 3.41
CA LEU A 83 4.30 3.60 3.08
C LEU A 83 5.13 3.57 4.35
N LEU A 84 6.24 2.84 4.30
CA LEU A 84 7.22 2.79 5.37
C LEU A 84 8.47 3.56 4.94
N LYS A 85 9.12 4.24 5.88
CA LYS A 85 10.42 4.83 5.62
C LYS A 85 11.43 3.69 5.44
N ASP A 86 12.40 3.84 4.53
CA ASP A 86 13.41 2.81 4.19
C ASP A 86 14.41 2.48 5.32
N ASN A 87 14.15 2.93 6.54
CA ASN A 87 14.83 2.48 7.76
C ASN A 87 13.95 1.55 8.61
N VAL A 88 12.78 1.16 8.12
CA VAL A 88 11.87 0.21 8.74
C VAL A 88 12.01 -1.13 8.02
N ASN A 89 12.34 -2.17 8.78
CA ASN A 89 12.51 -3.51 8.23
C ASN A 89 11.18 -4.07 7.70
N THR A 90 11.25 -4.66 6.51
CA THR A 90 10.25 -5.59 5.96
C THR A 90 11.03 -6.81 5.49
N ASN A 91 10.55 -8.02 5.78
CA ASN A 91 11.31 -9.25 5.51
C ASN A 91 11.29 -9.66 4.02
N ASP A 92 10.41 -9.06 3.24
CA ASP A 92 10.14 -9.34 1.84
C ASP A 92 10.63 -8.23 0.89
N MET A 93 11.19 -7.14 1.43
CA MET A 93 11.79 -6.05 0.66
C MET A 93 13.13 -5.59 1.25
N PRO A 94 14.00 -4.93 0.46
CA PRO A 94 15.20 -4.31 0.99
C PRO A 94 14.92 -3.26 2.06
N THR A 95 15.87 -3.05 2.97
CA THR A 95 15.86 -1.92 3.91
C THR A 95 17.24 -1.27 3.89
N THR A 96 17.38 -0.17 3.15
CA THR A 96 18.73 0.38 2.84
C THR A 96 19.09 1.61 3.66
N ALA A 97 18.12 2.18 4.41
CA ALA A 97 18.20 3.50 5.01
C ALA A 97 18.64 4.60 4.03
N GLY A 98 18.43 4.41 2.72
CA GLY A 98 18.94 5.26 1.64
C GLY A 98 20.46 5.22 1.44
N SER A 99 21.16 4.19 1.92
CA SER A 99 22.62 4.07 1.84
C SER A 99 23.07 2.91 0.96
N ILE A 100 24.04 3.16 0.07
CA ILE A 100 24.71 2.14 -0.75
C ILE A 100 25.40 1.08 0.12
N SER A 101 25.83 1.42 1.33
CA SER A 101 26.44 0.45 2.26
C SER A 101 25.49 -0.69 2.66
N LEU A 102 24.18 -0.49 2.51
CA LEU A 102 23.12 -1.45 2.80
C LEU A 102 22.39 -1.90 1.53
N GLU A 103 22.96 -1.63 0.35
CA GLU A 103 22.40 -2.12 -0.91
C GLU A 103 22.32 -3.65 -0.89
N GLY A 104 21.15 -4.19 -1.24
CA GLY A 104 20.89 -5.63 -1.21
C GLY A 104 20.68 -6.23 0.18
N TYR A 105 20.61 -5.43 1.25
CA TYR A 105 20.25 -5.93 2.57
C TYR A 105 18.75 -6.24 2.69
N TYR A 106 18.44 -7.51 2.94
CA TYR A 106 17.10 -8.00 3.26
C TYR A 106 17.03 -8.41 4.74
N PRO A 107 16.21 -7.73 5.55
CA PRO A 107 16.01 -8.09 6.95
C PRO A 107 15.44 -9.52 7.09
N PRO A 108 15.84 -10.28 8.13
CA PRO A 108 15.27 -11.60 8.37
C PRO A 108 13.85 -11.57 8.96
N LYS A 109 13.39 -10.40 9.43
CA LYS A 109 12.12 -10.19 10.13
C LYS A 109 11.63 -8.76 9.93
N ASP A 110 10.31 -8.59 9.98
CA ASP A 110 9.66 -7.28 9.99
C ASP A 110 10.03 -6.49 11.25
N GLY A 111 10.05 -5.16 11.10
CA GLY A 111 10.25 -4.25 12.22
C GLY A 111 9.01 -4.17 13.11
N PHE A 112 9.20 -4.17 14.43
CA PHE A 112 8.15 -3.78 15.37
C PHE A 112 7.98 -2.26 15.37
N ILE A 113 6.75 -1.77 15.30
CA ILE A 113 6.40 -0.35 15.28
C ILE A 113 5.77 0.03 16.62
N THR A 114 6.27 1.10 17.24
CA THR A 114 5.79 1.67 18.52
C THR A 114 5.30 3.10 18.36
#